data_AF-A0A919LQE2-F1
#
_entry.id   AF-A0A919LQE2-F1
#
_cell.length_a   1.000
_cell.length_b   1.000
_cell.length_c   1.000
_cell.angle_alpha   90.00
_cell.angle_beta   90.00
_cell.angle_gamma   90.00
#
_symmetry.space_group_name_H-M   'P 1'
#
loop_
_entity.id
_entity.type
_entity.pdbx_description
1 polymer ?
#
loop_
_entity_poly.entity_id
_entity_poly.type
_entity_poly.pdbx_seq_one_letter_code
_entity_poly.pdbx_strand_id
1 'polypeptide(L)' 'MRDTGDVPESCFAVQGYGASRPVASNETPEGRAQNRRVEISLVPQKDACLAPGTANTSGAETNGLKSETE' A
#
# COMPACT_ATOMS: atom_id res chain seq x y z
N MET A 1 -11.62 4.29 4.14
CA MET A 1 -11.31 3.98 2.72
C MET A 1 -11.12 2.48 2.52
N ARG A 2 -10.21 1.84 3.25
CA ARG A 2 -10.15 0.37 3.30
C ARG A 2 -11.46 -0.25 3.80
N ASP A 3 -11.84 0.03 5.05
CA ASP A 3 -13.00 -0.63 5.67
C ASP A 3 -14.34 -0.01 5.21
N THR A 4 -14.42 1.31 5.16
CA THR A 4 -15.64 2.02 4.72
C THR A 4 -15.87 1.94 3.21
N GLY A 5 -14.82 1.74 2.42
CA GLY A 5 -14.87 1.78 0.96
C GLY A 5 -14.66 0.42 0.28
N ASP A 6 -14.52 -0.65 1.07
CA ASP A 6 -14.28 -2.02 0.59
C ASP A 6 -13.13 -2.13 -0.43
N VAL A 7 -12.04 -1.40 -0.18
CA VAL A 7 -10.84 -1.42 -1.03
C VAL A 7 -9.75 -2.25 -0.36
N PRO A 8 -9.16 -3.26 -1.04
CA PRO A 8 -8.07 -4.04 -0.49
C PRO A 8 -6.88 -3.17 -0.05
N GLU A 9 -6.26 -3.53 1.06
CA GLU A 9 -5.09 -2.82 1.59
C GLU A 9 -3.91 -2.80 0.59
N SER A 10 -3.76 -3.88 -0.18
CA SER A 10 -2.73 -3.99 -1.21
C SER A 10 -2.77 -2.85 -2.23
N CYS A 11 -3.94 -2.29 -2.53
CA CYS A 11 -4.13 -1.20 -3.48
C CYS A 11 -3.52 0.15 -3.05
N PHE A 12 -3.11 0.29 -1.79
CA PHE A 12 -2.66 1.57 -1.25
C PHE A 12 -1.14 1.61 -1.07
N ALA A 13 -0.51 2.68 -1.57
CA ALA A 13 0.83 3.07 -1.19
C ALA A 13 0.74 4.29 -0.25
N VAL A 14 1.29 4.18 0.96
CA VAL A 14 1.24 5.24 1.98
C VAL A 14 2.63 5.82 2.21
N GLN A 15 2.78 7.14 2.07
CA GLN A 15 4.02 7.86 2.33
C GLN A 15 3.75 9.08 3.22
N GLY A 16 4.53 9.20 4.31
CA GLY A 16 4.54 10.39 5.15
C GLY A 16 5.63 11.38 4.69
N TYR A 17 5.26 12.64 4.47
CA TYR A 17 6.20 13.73 4.13
C TYR A 17 6.51 14.67 5.31
N GLY A 18 5.76 14.61 6.40
CA GLY A 18 5.93 15.53 7.54
C GLY A 18 5.87 17.00 7.10
N ALA A 19 6.80 17.81 7.59
CA ALA A 19 6.87 19.25 7.28
C ALA A 19 7.62 19.59 5.98
N SER A 20 8.14 18.60 5.25
CA SER A 20 9.06 18.83 4.11
C SER A 20 8.40 19.43 2.86
N ARG A 21 7.06 19.34 2.74
CA ARG A 21 6.29 19.79 1.57
C ARG A 21 5.07 20.64 1.97
N PRO A 22 5.28 21.87 2.48
CA PRO A 22 4.20 22.77 2.83
C PRO A 22 3.51 23.30 1.56
N VAL A 23 2.19 23.52 1.65
CA VAL A 23 1.40 24.21 0.62
C VAL A 23 1.11 25.66 0.97
N ALA A 24 1.29 26.03 2.25
CA ALA A 24 1.15 27.37 2.76
C ALA A 24 2.28 27.72 3.73
N SER A 25 2.46 29.00 4.05
CA SER A 25 3.44 29.44 5.04
C SER A 25 3.20 28.77 6.40
N ASN A 26 4.27 28.37 7.08
CA ASN A 26 4.20 27.82 8.45
C ASN A 26 4.13 28.91 9.53
N GLU A 27 4.27 30.18 9.15
CA GLU A 27 4.31 31.30 10.09
C GLU A 27 2.93 31.56 10.71
N THR A 28 1.86 31.42 9.94
CA THR A 28 0.49 31.67 10.40
C THR A 28 -0.18 30.40 10.94
N PRO A 29 -1.07 30.51 11.95
CA PRO A 29 -1.90 29.39 12.39
C PRO A 29 -2.73 28.76 11.26
N GLU A 30 -3.24 29.59 10.37
CA GLU A 30 -4.08 29.20 9.23
C GLU A 30 -3.26 28.40 8.21
N GLY A 31 -2.05 28.86 7.88
CA GLY A 31 -1.15 28.15 6.97
C GLY A 31 -0.71 26.80 7.54
N ARG A 32 -0.41 26.73 8.85
CA ARG A 32 -0.17 25.44 9.53
C ARG A 32 -1.38 24.53 9.50
N ALA A 33 -2.60 25.08 9.58
CA ALA A 33 -3.83 24.29 9.46
C ALA A 33 -3.99 23.70 8.05
N GLN A 34 -3.71 24.48 7.00
CA GLN A 34 -3.71 24.00 5.62
C GLN A 34 -2.63 22.94 5.36
N ASN A 35 -1.47 23.04 6.01
CA ASN A 35 -0.40 22.08 5.86
C ASN A 35 -0.69 20.71 6.51
N ARG A 36 -1.61 20.62 7.49
CA ARG A 36 -2.07 19.36 8.08
C ARG A 36 -3.07 18.68 7.13
N ARG A 37 -2.55 18.08 6.06
CA ARG A 37 -3.34 17.48 4.99
C ARG A 37 -2.85 16.08 4.61
N VAL A 38 -3.71 15.36 3.89
CA VAL A 38 -3.37 14.14 3.16
C VAL A 38 -3.67 14.39 1.69
N GLU A 39 -2.76 13.99 0.81
CA GLU A 39 -2.95 14.02 -0.64
C GLU A 39 -3.16 12.59 -1.15
N ILE A 40 -4.13 12.41 -2.04
CA ILE A 40 -4.41 11.13 -2.68
C ILE A 40 -4.15 11.29 -4.17
N SER A 41 -3.25 10.46 -4.69
CA SER A 41 -2.93 10.41 -6.12
C SER A 41 -3.34 9.05 -6.68
N LEU A 42 -4.08 9.08 -7.80
CA LEU A 42 -4.48 7.89 -8.52
C LEU A 42 -3.48 7.65 -9.65
N VAL A 43 -2.61 6.65 -9.49
CA VAL A 43 -1.63 6.28 -10.51
C VAL A 43 -2.07 4.96 -11.14
N PRO A 44 -2.24 4.89 -12.46
CA PRO A 44 -2.60 3.64 -13.12
C PRO A 44 -1.42 2.66 -13.02
N GLN A 45 -1.58 1.60 -12.25
CA GLN A 45 -0.63 0.50 -12.14
C GLN A 45 -1.36 -0.83 -12.27
N LYS A 46 -0.90 -1.68 -13.19
CA LYS A 46 -1.54 -2.96 -13.52
C LYS A 46 -1.63 -3.90 -12.31
N ASP A 47 -0.64 -3.83 -11.43
CA ASP A 47 -0.47 -4.76 -10.33
C ASP A 47 -0.66 -4.09 -8.95
N ALA A 48 -1.14 -2.84 -8.90
CA ALA A 48 -1.22 -2.07 -7.66
C ALA A 48 -2.05 -2.74 -6.56
N CYS A 49 -3.08 -3.51 -6.91
CA CYS A 49 -3.96 -4.16 -5.94
C CYS A 49 -3.58 -5.62 -5.66
N LEU A 50 -2.55 -6.17 -6.30
CA LEU A 50 -2.16 -7.55 -6.08
C LEU A 50 -1.55 -7.69 -4.68
N ALA A 51 -2.03 -8.67 -3.92
CA ALA A 51 -1.45 -8.96 -2.61
C ALA A 51 0.01 -9.45 -2.79
N PRO A 52 0.97 -8.95 -2.00
CA PRO A 52 2.32 -9.48 -2.00
C PRO A 52 2.27 -10.93 -1.47
N GLY A 53 2.25 -11.91 -2.37
CA GLY A 53 2.20 -13.33 -2.02
C GLY A 53 1.55 -14.27 -3.03
N THR A 54 0.81 -13.77 -4.04
CA THR A 54 0.16 -14.63 -5.06
C THR A 54 0.91 -14.72 -6.38
N ALA A 55 2.01 -13.98 -6.55
CA ALA A 55 2.87 -14.06 -7.72
C ALA A 55 4.14 -14.87 -7.40
N ASN A 56 4.01 -16.20 -7.23
CA ASN A 56 5.05 -17.23 -7.51
C ASN A 56 4.67 -18.62 -6.95
N THR A 57 3.58 -19.23 -7.43
CA THR A 57 3.35 -20.68 -7.26
C THR A 57 2.54 -21.22 -8.43
N SER A 58 3.12 -21.16 -9.64
CA SER A 58 2.66 -21.93 -10.78
C SER A 58 3.87 -22.48 -11.52
N GLY A 59 4.46 -23.56 -10.98
CA GLY A 59 5.51 -24.32 -11.66
C GLY A 59 6.62 -24.84 -10.75
N ALA A 60 6.29 -25.72 -9.81
CA ALA A 60 7.27 -26.64 -9.23
C ALA A 60 6.55 -27.94 -8.84
N GLU A 61 6.23 -28.75 -9.85
CA GLU A 61 6.04 -30.17 -9.65
C GLU A 61 7.36 -30.76 -9.15
N THR A 62 7.41 -31.22 -7.91
CA THR A 62 8.38 -32.25 -7.50
C THR A 62 7.61 -33.44 -6.95
N ASN A 63 7.46 -34.42 -7.84
CA ASN A 63 7.10 -35.78 -7.55
C ASN A 63 8.09 -36.40 -6.54
N GLY A 64 7.60 -37.23 -5.61
CA GLY A 64 8.42 -38.20 -4.89
C GLY A 64 8.59 -37.98 -3.38
N LEU A 65 7.80 -38.72 -2.59
CA LEU A 65 8.21 -40.01 -2.00
C LEU A 65 7.52 -40.19 -0.64
N LYS A 66 6.66 -41.21 -0.56
CA LYS A 66 6.13 -41.77 0.69
C LYS A 66 7.30 -42.31 1.52
N SER A 67 7.27 -42.07 2.83
CA SER A 67 7.81 -43.04 3.79
C SER A 67 7.08 -42.90 5.12
N GLU A 68 6.20 -43.86 5.36
CA GLU A 68 5.74 -44.31 6.67
C GLU A 68 6.95 -44.70 7.54
N THR A 69 6.94 -44.35 8.83
CA THR A 69 7.59 -45.09 9.94
C THR A 69 7.12 -44.42 11.23
N GLU A 70 6.12 -45.02 11.89
CA GLU A 70 6.20 -45.87 13.11
C GLU A 70 5.92 -45.06 14.38
#